data_AF-A0A523YG64-F1
#
_entry.id   AF-A0A523YG64-F1
#
_cell.length_a   1.000
_cell.length_b   1.000
_cell.length_c   1.000
_cell.angle_alpha   90.00
_cell.angle_beta   90.00
_cell.angle_gamma   90.00
#
_symmetry.space_group_name_H-M   'P 1'
#
loop_
_entity.id
_entity.type
_entity.pdbx_description
1 polymer ?
#
loop_
_entity_poly.entity_id
_entity_poly.type
_entity_poly.pdbx_seq_one_letter_code
_entity_poly.pdbx_strand_id
1 'polypeptide(L)'
;MRAPKNESRRISVVSILTLTLFMAILAPLMSFPEVSAITWDPIEEISDDKRIEYQRYPAIAADGGKAYAVWADNGDKDYDIFVREHDGAAWQLEVKPGKQLD
;
A
#
# COMPACT_ATOMS: atom_id res chain seq x y z
N MET A 1 45.78 -22.98 39.08
CA MET A 1 44.66 -22.41 38.30
C MET A 1 44.77 -22.88 36.86
N ARG A 2 43.77 -23.61 36.32
CA ARG A 2 43.76 -24.08 34.91
C ARG A 2 42.87 -23.12 34.11
N ALA A 3 43.39 -22.59 33.00
CA ALA A 3 42.62 -21.70 32.13
C ALA A 3 41.44 -22.47 31.48
N PRO A 4 40.27 -21.85 31.31
CA PRO A 4 39.15 -22.47 30.63
C PRO A 4 39.50 -22.69 29.15
N LYS A 5 39.28 -23.92 28.66
CA LYS A 5 39.50 -24.29 27.27
C LYS A 5 38.41 -23.61 26.42
N ASN A 6 38.79 -22.55 25.72
CA ASN A 6 38.00 -21.94 24.65
C ASN A 6 37.83 -22.96 23.52
N GLU A 7 36.68 -23.62 23.47
CA GLU A 7 36.22 -24.33 22.27
C GLU A 7 35.59 -23.31 21.33
N SER A 8 36.36 -22.91 20.32
CA SER A 8 35.84 -22.17 19.20
C SER A 8 34.76 -23.02 18.51
N ARG A 9 33.49 -22.59 18.60
CA ARG A 9 32.39 -23.19 17.84
C ARG A 9 32.68 -23.04 16.36
N ARG A 10 33.27 -24.07 15.75
CA ARG A 10 33.51 -24.13 14.30
C ARG A 10 32.18 -24.43 13.62
N ILE A 11 31.68 -23.49 12.81
CA ILE A 11 30.53 -23.74 11.95
C ILE A 11 30.98 -24.74 10.87
N SER A 12 30.29 -25.88 10.77
CA SER A 12 30.64 -26.93 9.82
C SER A 12 30.10 -26.61 8.42
N VAL A 13 30.79 -27.06 7.38
CA VAL A 13 30.35 -26.91 5.98
C VAL A 13 28.97 -27.54 5.75
N VAL A 14 28.68 -28.65 6.44
CA VAL A 14 27.37 -29.33 6.40
C VAL A 14 26.26 -28.45 6.98
N SER A 15 26.53 -27.71 8.05
CA SER A 15 25.59 -26.74 8.63
C SER A 15 25.28 -25.59 7.66
N ILE A 16 26.28 -25.14 6.90
CA ILE A 16 26.10 -24.10 5.87
C ILE A 16 25.24 -24.66 4.72
N LEU A 17 25.56 -25.85 4.21
CA LEU A 17 24.84 -26.47 3.10
C LEU A 17 23.38 -26.81 3.43
N THR A 18 23.11 -27.24 4.66
CA THR A 18 21.74 -27.52 5.12
C THR A 18 20.93 -26.24 5.26
N LEU A 19 21.52 -25.16 5.76
CA LEU A 19 20.86 -23.86 5.84
C LEU A 19 20.59 -23.28 4.43
N THR A 20 21.53 -23.39 3.50
CA THR A 20 21.32 -22.91 2.13
C THR A 20 20.23 -23.69 1.41
N LEU A 21 20.21 -25.02 1.57
CA LEU A 21 19.17 -25.86 0.98
C LEU A 21 17.80 -25.57 1.60
N PHE A 22 17.74 -25.37 2.92
CA PHE A 22 16.51 -24.99 3.61
C PHE A 22 15.99 -23.64 3.12
N MET A 23 16.85 -22.62 3.00
CA MET A 23 16.47 -21.32 2.47
C MET A 23 16.07 -21.37 1.00
N ALA A 24 16.72 -22.22 0.18
CA ALA A 24 16.36 -22.38 -1.23
C ALA A 24 14.97 -23.01 -1.44
N ILE A 25 14.52 -23.84 -0.50
CA ILE A 25 13.17 -24.44 -0.50
C ILE A 25 12.15 -23.49 0.11
N LEU A 26 12.51 -22.77 1.18
CA LEU A 26 11.59 -21.92 1.93
C LEU A 26 11.37 -20.55 1.26
N ALA A 27 12.39 -19.96 0.63
CA ALA A 27 12.30 -18.66 -0.01
C ALA A 27 11.21 -18.57 -1.11
N PRO A 28 11.06 -19.51 -2.06
CA PRO A 28 10.00 -19.44 -3.06
C PRO A 28 8.60 -19.73 -2.50
N LEU A 29 8.50 -20.29 -1.28
CA LEU A 29 7.22 -20.48 -0.57
C LEU A 29 6.80 -19.21 0.19
N MET A 30 7.71 -18.27 0.41
CA MET A 30 7.39 -16.96 0.95
C MET A 30 7.03 -16.02 -0.21
N SER A 31 5.80 -15.52 -0.22
CA SER A 31 5.46 -14.36 -1.06
C SER A 31 6.18 -13.15 -0.50
N PHE A 32 7.28 -12.74 -1.15
CA PHE A 32 7.84 -11.43 -0.91
C PHE A 32 6.97 -10.43 -1.66
N PRO A 33 6.52 -9.34 -1.02
CA PRO A 33 5.94 -8.24 -1.77
C PRO A 33 7.04 -7.76 -2.71
N GLU A 34 6.84 -7.99 -4.01
CA GLU A 34 7.71 -7.41 -5.02
C GLU A 34 7.48 -5.90 -4.97
N VAL A 35 8.37 -5.20 -4.26
CA VAL A 35 8.39 -3.73 -4.32
C VAL A 35 9.03 -3.38 -5.65
N SER A 36 8.24 -3.46 -6.72
CA SER A 36 8.57 -2.89 -8.03
C SER A 36 8.36 -1.37 -8.03
N ALA A 37 8.78 -0.67 -6.96
CA ALA A 37 8.63 0.77 -6.86
C ALA A 37 9.84 1.49 -7.48
N ILE A 38 9.90 1.53 -8.81
CA ILE A 38 10.76 2.47 -9.56
C ILE A 38 9.99 3.23 -10.65
N THR A 39 8.74 2.84 -10.91
CA THR A 39 7.85 3.48 -11.88
C THR A 39 6.48 3.63 -11.25
N TRP A 40 5.88 4.81 -11.39
CA TRP A 40 4.48 5.02 -11.06
C TRP A 40 3.61 4.16 -11.97
N ASP A 41 2.52 3.64 -11.41
CA ASP A 41 1.43 3.07 -12.19
C ASP A 41 0.82 4.14 -13.12
N PRO A 42 0.06 3.74 -14.15
CA PRO A 42 -0.69 4.67 -14.97
C PRO A 42 -1.54 5.62 -14.11
N ILE A 43 -1.60 6.89 -14.51
CA ILE A 43 -2.47 7.86 -13.85
C ILE A 43 -3.93 7.44 -14.07
N GLU A 44 -4.67 7.30 -12.98
CA GLU A 44 -6.08 6.96 -12.97
C GLU A 44 -6.93 8.12 -12.42
N GLU A 45 -8.10 8.34 -13.02
CA GLU A 45 -9.09 9.27 -12.51
C GLU A 45 -9.85 8.64 -11.35
N ILE A 46 -9.81 9.29 -10.19
CA ILE A 46 -10.44 8.82 -8.95
C ILE A 46 -11.91 9.23 -8.86
N SER A 47 -12.37 10.19 -9.66
CA SER A 47 -13.79 10.56 -9.72
C SER A 47 -14.58 9.58 -10.60
N ASP A 48 -15.75 9.17 -10.13
CA ASP A 48 -16.70 8.37 -10.90
C ASP A 48 -17.56 9.26 -11.83
N ASP A 49 -17.55 10.58 -11.67
CA ASP A 49 -18.20 11.50 -12.61
C ASP A 49 -17.40 11.58 -13.93
N LYS A 50 -18.06 11.21 -15.04
CA LYS A 50 -17.50 11.18 -16.40
C LYS A 50 -17.96 12.35 -17.27
N ARG A 51 -18.67 13.32 -16.69
CA ARG A 51 -19.10 14.52 -17.40
C ARG A 51 -17.97 15.54 -17.53
N ILE A 52 -18.19 16.53 -18.39
CA ILE A 52 -17.23 17.60 -18.64
C ILE A 52 -17.57 18.78 -17.72
N GLU A 53 -17.19 18.63 -16.46
CA GLU A 53 -17.45 19.59 -15.37
C GLU A 53 -16.15 19.99 -14.66
N TYR A 54 -16.19 21.01 -13.80
CA TYR A 54 -15.03 21.49 -13.08
C TYR A 54 -14.85 20.76 -11.75
N GLN A 55 -13.90 19.83 -11.72
CA GLN A 55 -13.34 19.30 -10.48
C GLN A 55 -12.11 20.12 -10.07
N ARG A 56 -12.11 20.66 -8.84
CA ARG A 56 -11.10 21.62 -8.38
C ARG A 56 -10.66 21.37 -6.93
N TYR A 57 -9.53 21.96 -6.59
CA TYR A 57 -8.99 22.02 -5.23
C TYR A 57 -8.85 20.62 -4.57
N PRO A 58 -8.17 19.67 -5.23
CA PRO A 58 -7.98 18.35 -4.64
C PRO A 58 -7.13 18.46 -3.36
N ALA A 59 -7.48 17.68 -2.36
CA ALA A 59 -6.67 17.46 -1.18
C ALA A 59 -6.64 15.96 -0.84
N ILE A 60 -5.52 15.51 -0.28
CA ILE A 60 -5.33 14.12 0.15
C ILE A 60 -4.76 14.07 1.56
N ALA A 61 -5.26 13.15 2.37
CA ALA A 61 -4.73 12.84 3.70
C ALA A 61 -4.65 11.31 3.86
N ALA A 62 -3.75 10.84 4.72
CA ALA A 62 -3.61 9.42 5.02
C ALA A 62 -3.49 9.20 6.53
N ASP A 63 -4.20 8.19 7.03
CA ASP A 63 -4.18 7.76 8.43
C ASP A 63 -4.54 6.27 8.55
N GLY A 64 -3.92 5.56 9.48
CA GLY A 64 -4.29 4.17 9.78
C GLY A 64 -4.22 3.17 8.61
N GLY A 65 -3.36 3.42 7.60
CA GLY A 65 -3.27 2.59 6.39
C GLY A 65 -4.31 2.92 5.31
N LYS A 66 -5.12 3.95 5.55
CA LYS A 66 -6.12 4.47 4.60
C LYS A 66 -5.65 5.79 4.01
N ALA A 67 -6.18 6.11 2.83
CA ALA A 67 -6.08 7.45 2.25
C ALA A 67 -7.47 8.02 1.96
N TYR A 68 -7.58 9.34 2.00
CA TYR A 68 -8.81 10.07 1.74
C TYR A 68 -8.50 11.14 0.72
N ALA A 69 -9.11 11.05 -0.46
CA ALA A 69 -9.08 12.08 -1.47
C ALA A 69 -10.38 12.87 -1.41
N VAL A 70 -10.28 14.20 -1.41
CA VAL A 70 -11.42 15.10 -1.50
C VAL A 70 -11.21 16.11 -2.63
N TRP A 71 -12.31 16.52 -3.27
CA TRP A 71 -12.30 17.56 -4.29
C TRP A 71 -13.63 18.32 -4.29
N ALA A 72 -13.62 19.52 -4.86
CA ALA A 72 -14.83 20.26 -5.16
C ALA A 72 -15.30 19.90 -6.58
N ASP A 73 -16.54 19.48 -6.74
CA ASP A 73 -17.19 19.21 -8.04
C ASP A 73 -18.36 20.17 -8.23
N ASN A 74 -18.70 20.52 -9.48
CA ASN A 74 -19.80 21.44 -9.80
C ASN A 74 -20.85 20.90 -10.77
N GLY A 75 -21.00 19.57 -10.86
CA GLY A 75 -21.91 18.93 -11.79
C GLY A 75 -23.38 19.31 -11.65
N ASP A 76 -23.83 19.69 -10.45
CA ASP A 76 -25.19 20.19 -10.16
C ASP A 76 -25.34 21.72 -10.16
N LYS A 77 -24.31 22.44 -10.67
CA LYS A 77 -24.23 23.91 -10.79
C LYS A 77 -23.99 24.65 -9.47
N ASP A 78 -23.81 23.94 -8.38
CA ASP A 78 -23.21 24.39 -7.13
C ASP A 78 -21.94 23.58 -6.84
N TYR A 79 -21.02 24.14 -6.06
CA TYR A 79 -19.80 23.41 -5.69
C TYR A 79 -20.07 22.58 -4.44
N ASP A 80 -19.91 21.27 -4.57
CA ASP A 80 -19.98 20.32 -3.47
C ASP A 80 -18.65 19.64 -3.24
N ILE A 81 -18.45 19.22 -2.00
CA ILE A 81 -17.30 18.41 -1.65
C ILE A 81 -17.65 16.95 -1.92
N PHE A 82 -16.77 16.27 -2.63
CA PHE A 82 -16.80 14.83 -2.82
C PHE A 82 -15.61 14.20 -2.11
N VAL A 83 -15.78 12.96 -1.64
CA VAL A 83 -14.75 12.18 -0.96
C VAL A 83 -14.71 10.77 -1.50
N ARG A 84 -13.49 10.22 -1.60
CA ARG A 84 -13.25 8.80 -1.82
C ARG A 84 -12.20 8.30 -0.83
N GLU A 85 -12.52 7.20 -0.14
CA GLU A 85 -11.58 6.50 0.75
C GLU A 85 -10.81 5.45 -0.07
N HIS A 86 -9.52 5.31 0.17
CA HIS A 86 -8.72 4.14 -0.20
C HIS A 86 -8.49 3.31 1.06
N ASP A 87 -8.93 2.06 1.08
CA ASP A 87 -8.87 1.19 2.26
C ASP A 87 -7.51 0.52 2.47
N GLY A 88 -6.54 0.83 1.60
CA GLY A 88 -5.22 0.20 1.54
C GLY A 88 -5.07 -0.79 0.40
N ALA A 89 -6.18 -1.20 -0.23
CA ALA A 89 -6.19 -2.07 -1.40
C ALA A 89 -6.94 -1.46 -2.60
N ALA A 90 -8.04 -0.73 -2.37
CA ALA A 90 -8.85 -0.15 -3.43
C ALA A 90 -9.56 1.14 -3.00
N TRP A 91 -9.88 1.97 -3.99
CA TRP A 91 -10.78 3.10 -3.84
C TRP A 91 -12.22 2.62 -3.62
N GLN A 92 -12.83 3.08 -2.53
CA GLN A 92 -14.21 2.79 -2.14
C GLN A 92 -15.20 3.63 -2.96
N LEU A 93 -16.50 3.51 -2.67
CA LEU A 93 -17.52 4.32 -3.34
C LEU A 93 -17.27 5.82 -3.11
N GLU A 94 -17.44 6.61 -4.16
CA GLU A 94 -17.47 8.07 -4.08
C GLU A 94 -18.70 8.56 -3.32
N VAL A 95 -18.51 9.53 -2.44
CA VAL A 95 -19.59 10.07 -1.59
C VAL A 95 -19.59 11.60 -1.65
N LYS A 96 -20.77 12.20 -1.83
CA LYS A 96 -21.06 13.61 -1.52
C LYS A 96 -21.51 13.71 -0.06
N PRO A 97 -20.68 14.17 0.89
CA PRO A 97 -21.03 14.22 2.30
C PRO A 97 -22.26 15.10 2.55
N GLY A 98 -23.14 14.67 3.46
CA GLY A 98 -24.32 15.45 3.84
C GLY A 98 -25.54 15.29 2.92
N LYS A 99 -25.43 14.58 1.80
CA LYS A 99 -26.60 14.10 1.04
C LYS A 99 -26.94 12.69 1.54
N GLN A 100 -27.97 12.57 2.38
CA GLN A 100 -28.50 11.26 2.75
C GLN A 100 -29.03 10.60 1.46
N LEU A 101 -28.64 9.36 1.20
CA LEU A 101 -29.30 8.57 0.16
C LEU A 101 -30.67 8.19 0.72
N ASP A 102 -31.72 8.80 0.16
CA ASP A 102 -33.12 8.47 0.43
C ASP A 102 -33.46 7.03 -0.03
#